data_AF-A0A930VDI7-F1
#
_entry.id   AF-A0A930VDI7-F1
#
_cell.length_a   1.000
_cell.length_b   1.000
_cell.length_c   1.000
_cell.angle_alpha   90.00
_cell.angle_beta   90.00
_cell.angle_gamma   90.00
#
_symmetry.space_group_name_H-M   'P 1'
#
loop_
_entity.id
_entity.type
_entity.pdbx_description
1 polymer ?
#
loop_
_entity_poly.entity_id
_entity_poly.type
_entity_poly.pdbx_seq_one_letter_code
_entity_poly.pdbx_strand_id
1 'polypeptide(L)'
;MADDPPGNLAGLLSSTAGRRTVGTEMAVLLRRREFEQVEKLLVEHLTSYPGQIATACRGVQDGNVVLTGWDEVDADLVDLRRRGHQVTAIGLDLSNYSDSQGQAWWDKEPVVEFAAYTDEVYPFSESRRQDLLDLSETYPSPWAGQAIGEESAHLTVTGARALNGALLRHASAEPWHPSSRAPLSNEAVAEYLGWWWLHLRFQQAVVRDLDDRGLALTVPVVVGTHDVGPWLQTVHVPARVSDHEASTERILHDRAQLGPVARAAETEEIVHELRELRDTLRTYGFFSRGPERKAAEDFAAAKVAVTCQNAGLPLPPRSIGQMGSREFEQLVESIRIARARG
;
A
#
# COMPACT_ATOMS: atom_id res chain seq x y z
N MET A 1 -15.83 45.13 4.94
CA MET A 1 -15.28 43.90 4.33
C MET A 1 -16.47 43.04 4.04
N ALA A 2 -16.79 42.86 2.76
CA ALA A 2 -17.90 42.04 2.33
C ALA A 2 -17.48 40.57 2.45
N ASP A 3 -18.31 39.77 3.10
CA ASP A 3 -18.22 38.31 3.08
C ASP A 3 -18.41 37.84 1.63
N ASP A 4 -17.32 37.40 0.99
CA ASP A 4 -17.44 36.58 -0.21
C ASP A 4 -18.19 35.30 0.19
N PRO A 5 -19.20 34.85 -0.59
CA PRO A 5 -19.80 33.54 -0.38
C PRO A 5 -18.69 32.49 -0.41
N PRO A 6 -18.79 31.38 0.36
CA PRO A 6 -17.76 30.35 0.42
C PRO A 6 -17.29 30.05 -1.00
N GLY A 7 -16.04 30.48 -1.27
CA GLY A 7 -15.54 30.71 -2.62
C GLY A 7 -15.72 29.47 -3.47
N ASN A 8 -15.99 29.68 -4.76
CA ASN A 8 -16.25 28.65 -5.77
C ASN A 8 -15.14 27.56 -5.80
N LEU A 9 -15.19 26.60 -4.86
CA LEU A 9 -14.19 25.56 -4.68
C LEU A 9 -14.17 24.64 -5.90
N ALA A 10 -15.33 24.38 -6.51
CA ALA A 10 -15.44 23.71 -7.80
C ALA A 10 -14.61 24.42 -8.89
N GLY A 11 -14.67 25.75 -8.94
CA GLY A 11 -13.84 26.58 -9.82
C GLY A 11 -12.35 26.48 -9.50
N LEU A 12 -11.97 26.53 -8.22
CA LEU A 12 -10.58 26.38 -7.79
C LEU A 12 -10.01 25.00 -8.17
N LEU A 13 -10.73 23.95 -7.82
CA LEU A 13 -10.38 22.55 -8.06
C LEU A 13 -10.44 22.16 -9.55
N SER A 14 -11.04 22.97 -10.43
CA SER A 14 -10.99 22.73 -11.88
C SER A 14 -9.57 22.86 -12.44
N SER A 15 -8.68 23.59 -11.76
CA SER A 15 -7.30 23.81 -12.20
C SER A 15 -6.29 23.01 -11.37
N THR A 16 -5.16 22.63 -11.98
CA THR A 16 -4.06 21.96 -11.26
C THR A 16 -3.47 22.86 -10.18
N ALA A 17 -3.35 24.16 -10.43
CA ALA A 17 -2.84 25.12 -9.46
C ALA A 17 -3.77 25.23 -8.24
N GLY A 18 -5.08 25.34 -8.45
CA GLY A 18 -6.04 25.41 -7.36
C GLY A 18 -6.13 24.13 -6.54
N ARG A 19 -6.11 22.95 -7.18
CA ARG A 19 -5.98 21.66 -6.47
C ARG A 19 -4.71 21.59 -5.63
N ARG A 20 -3.59 22.10 -6.15
CA ARG A 20 -2.34 22.18 -5.40
C ARG A 20 -2.49 23.10 -4.19
N THR A 21 -3.07 24.30 -4.35
CA THR A 21 -3.29 25.23 -3.24
C THR A 21 -4.10 24.61 -2.11
N VAL A 22 -5.27 24.03 -2.43
CA VAL A 22 -6.13 23.37 -1.43
C VAL A 22 -5.41 22.19 -0.79
N GLY A 23 -4.74 21.37 -1.60
CA GLY A 23 -4.02 20.20 -1.10
C GLY A 23 -2.83 20.57 -0.21
N THR A 24 -2.10 21.63 -0.53
CA THR A 24 -1.00 22.13 0.30
C THR A 24 -1.51 22.63 1.66
N GLU A 25 -2.65 23.32 1.70
CA GLU A 25 -3.25 23.78 2.96
C GLU A 25 -3.61 22.58 3.87
N MET A 26 -4.30 21.58 3.33
CA MET A 26 -4.64 20.35 4.06
C MET A 26 -3.39 19.59 4.51
N ALA A 27 -2.38 19.46 3.64
CA ALA A 27 -1.13 18.79 3.94
C ALA A 27 -0.37 19.47 5.09
N VAL A 28 -0.30 20.81 5.10
CA VAL A 28 0.37 21.57 6.18
C VAL A 28 -0.28 21.28 7.53
N LEU A 29 -1.61 21.31 7.60
CA LEU A 29 -2.35 21.03 8.83
C LEU A 29 -2.17 19.58 9.30
N LEU A 30 -2.26 18.60 8.39
CA LEU A 30 -2.04 17.17 8.71
C LEU A 30 -0.61 16.92 9.23
N ARG A 31 0.41 17.51 8.60
CA ARG A 31 1.81 17.40 9.06
C ARG A 31 2.02 18.01 10.43
N ARG A 32 1.22 19.00 10.82
CA ARG A 32 1.24 19.61 12.16
C ARG A 32 0.35 18.90 13.18
N ARG A 33 -0.34 17.82 12.79
CA ARG A 33 -1.36 17.14 13.60
C ARG A 33 -2.52 18.06 14.01
N GLU A 34 -2.81 19.08 13.21
CA GLU A 34 -3.95 20.00 13.44
C GLU A 34 -5.26 19.36 12.93
N PHE A 35 -5.54 18.13 13.36
CA PHE A 35 -6.60 17.26 12.81
C PHE A 35 -8.00 17.86 12.94
N GLU A 36 -8.31 18.51 14.06
CA GLU A 36 -9.59 19.18 14.26
C GLU A 36 -9.83 20.31 13.24
N GLN A 37 -8.76 21.03 12.86
CA GLN A 37 -8.86 22.10 11.86
C GLN A 37 -9.08 21.54 10.46
N VAL A 38 -8.37 20.46 10.10
CA VAL A 38 -8.59 19.74 8.84
C VAL A 38 -10.03 19.24 8.77
N GLU A 39 -10.52 18.60 9.83
CA GLU A 39 -11.89 18.11 9.90
C GLU A 39 -12.91 19.23 9.71
N LYS A 40 -12.73 20.35 10.43
CA LYS A 40 -13.60 21.51 10.30
C LYS A 40 -13.64 22.04 8.87
N LEU A 41 -12.49 22.24 8.22
CA LEU A 41 -12.42 22.70 6.83
C LEU A 41 -13.11 21.73 5.88
N LEU A 42 -12.88 20.42 6.05
CA LEU A 42 -13.50 19.41 5.21
C LEU A 42 -15.03 19.36 5.41
N VAL A 43 -15.53 19.47 6.65
CA VAL A 43 -16.98 19.52 6.95
C VAL A 43 -17.62 20.74 6.30
N GLU A 44 -17.02 21.92 6.45
CA GLU A 44 -17.50 23.17 5.85
C GLU A 44 -17.60 23.05 4.33
N HIS A 45 -16.57 22.52 3.68
CA HIS A 45 -16.58 22.30 2.23
C HIS A 45 -17.59 21.22 1.81
N LEU A 46 -17.58 20.03 2.43
CA LEU A 46 -18.46 18.91 2.08
C LEU A 46 -19.96 19.23 2.28
N THR A 47 -20.29 20.18 3.16
CA THR A 47 -21.69 20.65 3.33
C THR A 47 -22.21 21.34 2.06
N SER A 48 -21.32 22.00 1.31
CA SER A 48 -21.66 22.69 0.06
C SER A 48 -21.74 21.75 -1.16
N TYR A 49 -21.27 20.51 -1.02
CA TYR A 49 -21.20 19.51 -2.10
C TYR A 49 -21.87 18.20 -1.68
N PRO A 50 -23.21 18.16 -1.52
CA PRO A 50 -23.92 16.96 -1.12
C PRO A 50 -23.85 15.89 -2.22
N GLY A 51 -23.75 14.62 -1.79
CA GLY A 51 -23.53 13.48 -2.68
C GLY A 51 -23.36 12.18 -1.90
N GLN A 52 -23.06 11.09 -2.61
CA GLN A 52 -22.84 9.79 -1.96
C GLN A 52 -21.53 9.80 -1.17
N ILE A 53 -20.45 10.33 -1.74
CA ILE A 53 -19.14 10.46 -1.09
C ILE A 53 -19.23 11.37 0.14
N ALA A 54 -19.89 12.53 0.03
CA ALA A 54 -20.05 13.43 1.19
C ALA A 54 -20.85 12.78 2.32
N THR A 55 -21.82 11.92 1.99
CA THR A 55 -22.58 11.14 2.98
C THR A 55 -21.70 10.06 3.62
N ALA A 56 -20.89 9.37 2.83
CA ALA A 56 -19.94 8.38 3.34
C ALA A 56 -18.88 9.03 4.26
N CYS A 57 -18.34 10.20 3.91
CA CYS A 57 -17.40 10.96 4.75
C CYS A 57 -18.00 11.22 6.14
N ARG A 58 -19.24 11.73 6.21
CA ARG A 58 -19.95 11.98 7.48
C ARG A 58 -20.20 10.71 8.31
N GLY A 59 -20.27 9.54 7.66
CA GLY A 59 -20.39 8.26 8.34
C GLY A 59 -19.10 7.74 8.98
N VAL A 60 -17.93 8.26 8.56
CA VAL A 60 -16.62 7.90 9.10
C VAL A 60 -16.18 8.98 10.09
N GLN A 61 -16.55 8.79 11.35
CA GLN A 61 -16.17 9.66 12.47
C GLN A 61 -14.77 9.33 12.99
N ASP A 62 -14.19 10.22 13.78
CA ASP A 62 -12.99 9.90 14.56
C ASP A 62 -13.28 8.70 15.47
N GLY A 63 -12.30 7.81 15.65
CA GLY A 63 -12.50 6.54 16.35
C GLY A 63 -13.04 5.39 15.48
N ASN A 64 -13.73 5.66 14.38
CA ASN A 64 -14.30 4.59 13.54
C ASN A 64 -13.23 3.85 12.74
N VAL A 65 -12.16 4.53 12.34
CA VAL A 65 -11.02 3.90 11.67
C VAL A 65 -10.10 3.28 12.71
N VAL A 66 -9.95 1.97 12.62
CA VAL A 66 -9.16 1.16 13.56
C VAL A 66 -8.09 0.41 12.79
N LEU A 67 -6.86 0.46 13.31
CA LEU A 67 -5.74 -0.33 12.81
C LEU A 67 -5.50 -1.51 13.75
N THR A 68 -5.35 -2.70 13.17
CA THR A 68 -4.98 -3.93 13.89
C THR A 68 -3.80 -4.60 13.21
N GLY A 69 -3.10 -5.50 13.91
CA GLY A 69 -1.90 -6.17 13.38
C GLY A 69 -0.58 -5.50 13.77
N TRP A 70 -0.64 -4.52 14.66
CA TRP A 70 0.50 -3.82 15.22
C TRP A 70 1.54 -4.72 15.92
N ASP A 71 1.12 -5.86 16.47
CA ASP A 71 2.03 -6.85 17.06
C ASP A 71 2.86 -7.58 15.98
N GLU A 72 2.31 -7.76 14.78
CA GLU A 72 3.04 -8.33 13.62
C GLU A 72 4.11 -7.35 13.14
N VAL A 73 3.81 -6.05 13.12
CA VAL A 73 4.80 -4.99 12.84
C VAL A 73 5.93 -5.03 13.87
N ASP A 74 5.62 -5.12 15.16
CA ASP A 74 6.64 -5.23 16.21
C ASP A 74 7.47 -6.51 16.04
N ALA A 75 6.86 -7.63 15.66
CA ALA A 75 7.55 -8.88 15.36
C ALA A 75 8.52 -8.75 14.19
N ASP A 76 8.11 -8.11 13.10
CA ASP A 76 8.97 -7.84 11.95
C ASP A 76 10.19 -7.00 12.32
N LEU A 77 9.98 -5.93 13.09
CA LEU A 77 11.06 -5.06 13.54
C LEU A 77 12.06 -5.80 14.42
N VAL A 78 11.59 -6.64 15.34
CA VAL A 78 12.43 -7.48 16.19
C VAL A 78 13.19 -8.52 15.36
N ASP A 79 12.53 -9.15 14.39
CA ASP A 79 13.15 -10.15 13.53
C ASP A 79 14.23 -9.56 12.61
N LEU A 80 13.95 -8.42 11.98
CA LEU A 80 14.95 -7.67 11.19
C LEU A 80 16.18 -7.32 12.04
N ARG A 81 15.95 -6.87 13.28
CA ARG A 81 17.03 -6.60 14.23
C ARG A 81 17.82 -7.85 14.59
N ARG A 82 17.16 -9.00 14.80
CA ARG A 82 17.82 -10.30 15.06
C ARG A 82 18.67 -10.76 13.88
N ARG A 83 18.26 -10.43 12.66
CA ARG A 83 19.00 -10.66 11.41
C ARG A 83 20.15 -9.66 11.20
N GLY A 84 20.36 -8.72 12.11
CA GLY A 84 21.46 -7.76 12.07
C GLY A 84 21.16 -6.46 11.32
N HIS A 85 19.91 -6.24 10.89
CA HIS A 85 19.51 -4.96 10.31
C HIS A 85 19.28 -3.91 11.39
N GLN A 86 19.84 -2.72 11.18
CA GLN A 86 19.54 -1.56 12.00
C GLN A 86 18.41 -0.76 11.33
N VAL A 87 17.17 -1.05 11.71
CA VAL A 87 16.02 -0.27 11.25
C VAL A 87 16.08 1.13 11.85
N THR A 88 16.04 2.15 11.00
CA THR A 88 16.13 3.57 11.39
C THR A 88 14.91 4.39 10.96
N ALA A 89 13.99 3.83 10.18
CA ALA A 89 12.65 4.36 9.94
C ALA A 89 11.69 3.23 9.53
N ILE A 90 10.39 3.51 9.62
CA ILE A 90 9.35 2.69 8.99
C ILE A 90 8.44 3.55 8.11
N GLY A 91 7.88 2.94 7.07
CA GLY A 91 6.87 3.50 6.19
C GLY A 91 5.53 2.80 6.40
N LEU A 92 4.45 3.59 6.44
CA LEU A 92 3.07 3.13 6.46
C LEU A 92 2.30 3.82 5.36
N ASP A 93 1.99 3.10 4.29
CA ASP A 93 1.26 3.68 3.15
C ASP A 93 -0.17 3.15 3.13
N LEU A 94 -1.15 4.05 3.17
CA LEU A 94 -2.52 3.69 2.85
C LEU A 94 -2.59 3.41 1.34
N SER A 95 -3.25 2.31 0.98
CA SER A 95 -3.24 1.83 -0.40
C SER A 95 -4.54 1.13 -0.77
N ASN A 96 -4.76 1.00 -2.08
CA ASN A 96 -5.80 0.17 -2.67
C ASN A 96 -5.19 -0.91 -3.58
N TYR A 97 -3.87 -1.10 -3.51
CA TYR A 97 -3.11 -2.15 -4.17
C TYR A 97 -3.48 -3.50 -3.57
N SER A 98 -4.59 -4.06 -4.04
CA SER A 98 -5.10 -5.38 -3.72
C SER A 98 -5.89 -5.88 -4.93
N ASP A 99 -6.35 -7.14 -4.90
CA ASP A 99 -7.14 -7.73 -5.99
C ASP A 99 -8.24 -6.79 -6.49
N SER A 100 -8.08 -6.35 -7.74
CA SER A 100 -9.01 -5.49 -8.48
C SER A 100 -9.98 -6.30 -9.34
N GLN A 101 -10.04 -7.62 -9.11
CA GLN A 101 -10.85 -8.56 -9.88
C GLN A 101 -12.25 -8.71 -9.28
N GLY A 102 -13.26 -8.85 -10.14
CA GLY A 102 -14.64 -9.10 -9.74
C GLY A 102 -15.58 -7.88 -9.77
N GLN A 103 -16.89 -8.12 -9.72
CA GLN A 103 -17.93 -7.10 -9.96
C GLN A 103 -18.04 -6.05 -8.82
N ALA A 104 -17.48 -6.34 -7.65
CA ALA A 104 -17.52 -5.48 -6.46
C ALA A 104 -16.11 -5.19 -5.93
N TRP A 105 -15.08 -5.15 -6.80
CA TRP A 105 -13.70 -4.89 -6.39
C TRP A 105 -13.51 -3.54 -5.67
N TRP A 106 -14.40 -2.58 -5.93
CA TRP A 106 -14.44 -1.27 -5.26
C TRP A 106 -14.99 -1.37 -3.82
N ASP A 107 -15.73 -2.42 -3.44
CA ASP A 107 -16.30 -2.56 -2.10
C ASP A 107 -15.28 -3.16 -1.13
N LYS A 108 -14.33 -2.37 -0.68
CA LYS A 108 -13.27 -2.86 0.21
C LYS A 108 -12.79 -1.81 1.20
N GLU A 109 -12.28 -2.29 2.32
CA GLU A 109 -11.39 -1.49 3.15
C GLU A 109 -10.12 -1.17 2.33
N PRO A 110 -9.48 0.00 2.56
CA PRO A 110 -8.12 0.20 2.07
C PRO A 110 -7.17 -0.76 2.80
N VAL A 111 -6.00 -0.99 2.21
CA VAL A 111 -4.92 -1.77 2.81
C VAL A 111 -3.83 -0.84 3.33
N VAL A 112 -3.00 -1.34 4.24
CA VAL A 112 -1.83 -0.61 4.74
C VAL A 112 -0.59 -1.42 4.42
N GLU A 113 0.28 -0.81 3.64
CA GLU A 113 1.58 -1.35 3.31
C GLU A 113 2.57 -0.93 4.40
N PHE A 114 3.38 -1.87 4.87
CA PHE A 114 4.44 -1.64 5.83
C PHE A 114 5.80 -1.79 5.15
N ALA A 115 6.68 -0.85 5.43
CA ALA A 115 8.07 -0.87 4.98
C ALA A 115 9.00 -0.55 6.15
N ALA A 116 10.16 -1.21 6.20
CA ALA A 116 11.25 -0.86 7.10
C ALA A 116 12.43 -0.30 6.30
N TYR A 117 13.15 0.67 6.87
CA TYR A 117 14.30 1.31 6.23
C TYR A 117 15.51 1.36 7.14
N THR A 118 16.70 1.44 6.53
CA THR A 118 17.98 1.65 7.20
C THR A 118 18.62 2.95 6.69
N ASP A 119 19.70 3.36 7.35
CA ASP A 119 20.46 4.54 6.93
C ASP A 119 21.22 4.36 5.60
N GLU A 120 21.28 3.15 5.06
CA GLU A 120 21.89 2.89 3.74
C GLU A 120 21.11 3.55 2.60
N VAL A 121 19.79 3.67 2.77
CA VAL A 121 18.88 4.29 1.80
C VAL A 121 18.84 5.80 1.97
N TYR A 122 18.72 6.26 3.23
CA TYR A 122 18.68 7.66 3.60
C TYR A 122 19.01 7.77 5.10
N PRO A 123 19.78 8.78 5.57
CA PRO A 123 20.24 8.86 6.97
C PRO A 123 19.12 9.26 7.94
N PHE A 124 18.12 8.41 8.12
CA PHE A 124 16.96 8.65 8.99
C PHE A 124 17.37 8.88 10.45
N SER A 125 18.37 8.15 10.96
CA SER A 125 18.80 8.27 12.35
C SER A 125 19.42 9.63 12.70
N GLU A 126 19.99 10.32 11.70
CA GLU A 126 20.61 11.64 11.86
C GLU A 126 19.66 12.79 11.47
N SER A 127 18.55 12.45 10.81
CA SER A 127 17.63 13.44 10.25
C SER A 127 16.65 13.96 11.29
N ARG A 128 16.36 15.26 11.22
CA ARG A 128 15.28 15.84 12.03
C ARG A 128 13.95 15.55 11.36
N ARG A 129 12.89 15.52 12.18
CA ARG A 129 11.52 15.41 11.68
C ARG A 129 11.20 16.42 10.56
N GLN A 130 11.69 17.65 10.67
CA GLN A 130 11.45 18.67 9.64
C GLN A 130 12.16 18.35 8.33
N ASP A 131 13.40 17.85 8.38
CA ASP A 131 14.16 17.47 7.18
C ASP A 131 13.44 16.37 6.40
N LEU A 132 12.87 15.39 7.11
CA LEU A 132 12.06 14.32 6.53
C LEU A 132 10.77 14.87 5.90
N LEU A 133 10.08 15.78 6.58
CA LEU A 133 8.85 16.42 6.07
C LEU A 133 9.12 17.25 4.81
N ASP A 134 10.24 17.97 4.76
CA ASP A 134 10.63 18.79 3.61
C ASP A 134 10.92 17.92 2.38
N LEU A 135 11.58 16.77 2.57
CA LEU A 135 11.81 15.81 1.48
C LEU A 135 10.52 15.13 1.01
N SER A 136 9.60 14.85 1.94
CA SER A 136 8.28 14.30 1.68
C SER A 136 7.36 15.21 0.85
N GLU A 137 7.74 16.46 0.57
CA GLU A 137 7.01 17.35 -0.32
C GLU A 137 7.21 17.01 -1.81
N THR A 138 8.28 16.30 -2.15
CA THR A 138 8.62 15.96 -3.55
C THR A 138 8.39 14.49 -3.81
N TYR A 139 7.77 14.18 -4.96
CA TYR A 139 7.62 12.81 -5.44
C TYR A 139 8.66 12.46 -6.52
N PRO A 140 9.30 11.28 -6.45
CA PRO A 140 9.27 10.33 -5.33
C PRO A 140 10.19 10.76 -4.18
N SER A 141 9.93 10.29 -2.97
CA SER A 141 10.86 10.41 -1.85
C SER A 141 12.13 9.56 -2.11
N PRO A 142 13.31 9.94 -1.57
CA PRO A 142 14.56 9.19 -1.80
C PRO A 142 14.52 7.71 -1.42
N TRP A 143 13.65 7.34 -0.46
CA TRP A 143 13.49 5.97 0.05
C TRP A 143 12.40 5.14 -0.65
N ALA A 144 11.73 5.69 -1.66
CA ALA A 144 10.65 4.97 -2.36
C ALA A 144 11.18 3.70 -3.05
N GLY A 145 10.55 2.55 -2.79
CA GLY A 145 10.93 1.26 -3.36
C GLY A 145 12.29 0.73 -2.90
N GLN A 146 12.76 1.18 -1.74
CA GLN A 146 14.05 0.76 -1.14
C GLN A 146 13.84 0.14 0.26
N ALA A 147 12.65 -0.42 0.53
CA ALA A 147 12.36 -1.08 1.80
C ALA A 147 13.25 -2.32 2.00
N ILE A 148 13.57 -2.62 3.25
CA ILE A 148 14.21 -3.88 3.65
C ILE A 148 13.17 -4.86 4.20
N GLY A 149 13.44 -6.15 4.04
CA GLY A 149 12.47 -7.20 4.37
C GLY A 149 11.46 -7.42 3.25
N GLU A 150 10.47 -8.26 3.52
CA GLU A 150 9.34 -8.44 2.63
C GLU A 150 8.33 -7.32 2.92
N GLU A 151 7.88 -6.61 1.88
CA GLU A 151 6.75 -5.69 2.03
C GLU A 151 5.50 -6.52 2.31
N SER A 152 4.94 -6.31 3.49
CA SER A 152 3.90 -7.16 4.05
C SER A 152 2.73 -6.31 4.54
N ALA A 153 1.51 -6.73 4.18
CA ALA A 153 0.30 -6.11 4.67
C ALA A 153 0.00 -6.62 6.10
N HIS A 154 0.77 -6.17 7.07
CA HIS A 154 0.57 -6.54 8.47
C HIS A 154 -0.57 -5.78 9.13
N LEU A 155 -0.77 -4.53 8.73
CA LEU A 155 -1.80 -3.68 9.29
C LEU A 155 -3.09 -3.81 8.48
N THR A 156 -4.17 -4.15 9.19
CA THR A 156 -5.52 -4.12 8.63
C THR A 156 -6.21 -2.83 9.05
N VAL A 157 -6.85 -2.16 8.09
CA VAL A 157 -7.76 -1.03 8.35
C VAL A 157 -9.19 -1.54 8.36
N THR A 158 -9.97 -1.08 9.33
CA THR A 158 -11.43 -1.27 9.35
C THR A 158 -12.15 0.04 9.57
N GLY A 159 -13.41 0.12 9.14
CA GLY A 159 -14.29 1.27 9.36
C GLY A 159 -14.22 2.34 8.27
N ALA A 160 -13.45 2.10 7.20
CA ALA A 160 -13.32 3.00 6.06
C ALA A 160 -14.04 2.49 4.80
N ARG A 161 -14.50 1.23 4.77
CA ARG A 161 -15.07 0.56 3.58
C ARG A 161 -16.13 1.37 2.85
N ALA A 162 -17.09 1.96 3.57
CA ALA A 162 -18.17 2.72 2.95
C ALA A 162 -17.64 3.96 2.20
N LEU A 163 -16.66 4.66 2.78
CA LEU A 163 -16.00 5.81 2.17
C LEU A 163 -15.09 5.38 1.03
N ASN A 164 -14.18 4.44 1.28
CA ASN A 164 -13.23 3.95 0.27
C ASN A 164 -13.96 3.37 -0.95
N GLY A 165 -15.04 2.60 -0.73
CA GLY A 165 -15.83 2.06 -1.83
C GLY A 165 -16.67 3.07 -2.59
N ALA A 166 -17.12 4.15 -1.96
CA ALA A 166 -17.73 5.27 -2.67
C ALA A 166 -16.71 5.98 -3.57
N LEU A 167 -15.50 6.22 -3.05
CA LEU A 167 -14.40 6.85 -3.79
C LEU A 167 -13.95 5.99 -4.99
N LEU A 168 -13.66 4.70 -4.77
CA LEU A 168 -13.25 3.77 -5.82
C LEU A 168 -14.32 3.60 -6.90
N ARG A 169 -15.58 3.51 -6.51
CA ARG A 169 -16.68 3.39 -7.46
C ARG A 169 -16.75 4.62 -8.39
N HIS A 170 -16.64 5.83 -7.82
CA HIS A 170 -16.64 7.05 -8.62
C HIS A 170 -15.42 7.13 -9.55
N ALA A 171 -14.21 6.92 -9.01
CA ALA A 171 -12.97 6.94 -9.78
C ALA A 171 -12.94 5.90 -10.93
N SER A 172 -13.61 4.76 -10.74
CA SER A 172 -13.74 3.72 -11.78
C SER A 172 -14.71 4.08 -12.91
N ALA A 173 -15.76 4.83 -12.60
CA ALA A 173 -16.81 5.20 -13.56
C ALA A 173 -16.42 6.45 -14.37
N GLU A 174 -15.71 7.38 -13.73
CA GLU A 174 -15.20 8.59 -14.35
C GLU A 174 -13.68 8.68 -14.07
N PRO A 175 -12.84 7.94 -14.82
CA PRO A 175 -11.40 8.08 -14.72
C PRO A 175 -11.06 9.56 -14.90
N TRP A 176 -10.37 10.13 -13.91
CA TRP A 176 -10.20 11.57 -13.84
C TRP A 176 -9.54 12.12 -15.11
N HIS A 177 -10.32 12.85 -15.91
CA HIS A 177 -9.87 13.43 -17.18
C HIS A 177 -9.63 14.94 -17.03
N PRO A 178 -8.37 15.39 -16.86
CA PRO A 178 -8.04 16.80 -16.57
C PRO A 178 -8.26 17.77 -17.73
N SER A 179 -8.89 17.35 -18.84
CA SER A 179 -9.08 18.16 -20.05
C SER A 179 -10.48 18.72 -20.25
N SER A 180 -11.43 18.47 -19.34
CA SER A 180 -12.78 19.04 -19.49
C SER A 180 -12.80 20.50 -19.00
N ARG A 181 -13.27 21.41 -19.88
CA ARG A 181 -13.59 22.81 -19.51
C ARG A 181 -14.92 22.93 -18.74
N ALA A 182 -15.55 21.80 -18.43
CA ALA A 182 -16.81 21.79 -17.73
C ALA A 182 -16.59 22.08 -16.24
N PRO A 183 -17.53 22.75 -15.56
CA PRO A 183 -17.53 22.81 -14.10
C PRO A 183 -17.49 21.40 -13.52
N LEU A 184 -16.71 21.21 -12.45
CA LEU A 184 -16.71 19.95 -11.73
C LEU A 184 -18.12 19.67 -11.17
N SER A 185 -18.55 18.41 -11.24
CA SER A 185 -19.75 17.96 -10.56
C SER A 185 -19.55 18.05 -9.04
N ASN A 186 -20.66 18.08 -8.29
CA ASN A 186 -20.58 18.01 -6.83
C ASN A 186 -19.87 16.73 -6.36
N GLU A 187 -20.11 15.61 -7.05
CA GLU A 187 -19.50 14.32 -6.70
C GLU A 187 -17.98 14.33 -6.96
N ALA A 188 -17.50 14.98 -8.04
CA ALA A 188 -16.07 15.12 -8.30
C ALA A 188 -15.37 16.03 -7.28
N VAL A 189 -16.03 17.09 -6.82
CA VAL A 189 -15.51 17.92 -5.70
C VAL A 189 -15.50 17.11 -4.39
N ALA A 190 -16.60 16.40 -4.12
CA ALA A 190 -16.71 15.54 -2.94
C ALA A 190 -15.70 14.39 -2.97
N GLU A 191 -15.35 13.84 -4.13
CA GLU A 191 -14.29 12.84 -4.29
C GLU A 191 -12.93 13.39 -3.85
N TYR A 192 -12.54 14.56 -4.38
CA TYR A 192 -11.28 15.19 -3.99
C TYR A 192 -11.20 15.42 -2.47
N LEU A 193 -12.28 15.94 -1.87
CA LEU A 193 -12.36 16.16 -0.42
C LEU A 193 -12.44 14.84 0.36
N GLY A 194 -13.10 13.83 -0.19
CA GLY A 194 -13.29 12.52 0.44
C GLY A 194 -11.99 11.73 0.52
N TRP A 195 -11.09 11.87 -0.46
CA TRP A 195 -9.72 11.38 -0.32
C TRP A 195 -9.03 12.05 0.87
N TRP A 196 -9.01 13.39 0.97
CA TRP A 196 -8.45 14.07 2.15
C TRP A 196 -9.10 13.63 3.48
N TRP A 197 -10.40 13.35 3.49
CA TRP A 197 -11.11 12.81 4.66
C TRP A 197 -10.59 11.42 5.05
N LEU A 198 -10.41 10.53 4.08
CA LEU A 198 -9.87 9.20 4.31
C LEU A 198 -8.45 9.28 4.89
N HIS A 199 -7.60 10.14 4.32
CA HIS A 199 -6.26 10.40 4.85
C HIS A 199 -6.30 10.94 6.27
N LEU A 200 -7.16 11.92 6.57
CA LEU A 200 -7.33 12.46 7.92
C LEU A 200 -7.62 11.35 8.92
N ARG A 201 -8.60 10.48 8.64
CA ARG A 201 -9.00 9.40 9.54
C ARG A 201 -7.91 8.35 9.72
N PHE A 202 -7.19 8.02 8.65
CA PHE A 202 -6.04 7.14 8.73
C PHE A 202 -4.92 7.74 9.60
N GLN A 203 -4.55 9.01 9.38
CA GLN A 203 -3.54 9.71 10.17
C GLN A 203 -3.92 9.80 11.66
N GLN A 204 -5.19 10.08 11.96
CA GLN A 204 -5.71 10.06 13.34
C GLN A 204 -5.56 8.67 13.97
N ALA A 205 -5.91 7.60 13.26
CA ALA A 205 -5.75 6.24 13.75
C ALA A 205 -4.28 5.87 14.01
N VAL A 206 -3.38 6.19 13.06
CA VAL A 206 -1.94 5.96 13.24
C VAL A 206 -1.40 6.72 14.44
N VAL A 207 -1.67 8.04 14.55
CA VAL A 207 -1.17 8.85 15.66
C VAL A 207 -1.70 8.36 17.00
N ARG A 208 -3.00 8.07 17.10
CA ARG A 208 -3.61 7.54 18.32
C ARG A 208 -2.90 6.26 18.74
N ASP A 209 -2.74 5.30 17.83
CA ASP A 209 -2.15 4.02 18.17
C ASP A 209 -0.66 4.15 18.54
N LEU A 210 0.10 5.01 17.83
CA LEU A 210 1.50 5.30 18.18
C LEU A 210 1.63 5.97 19.55
N ASP A 211 0.74 6.88 19.90
CA ASP A 211 0.74 7.57 21.19
C ASP A 211 0.26 6.60 22.31
N ASP A 212 -0.72 5.75 22.05
CA ASP A 212 -1.36 4.82 23.00
C ASP A 212 -0.59 3.51 23.24
N ARG A 213 0.13 2.99 22.24
CA ARG A 213 0.85 1.71 22.34
C ARG A 213 2.36 1.86 22.19
N GLY A 214 2.84 2.82 21.40
CA GLY A 214 4.23 2.90 20.97
C GLY A 214 4.60 1.95 19.83
N LEU A 215 5.90 1.70 19.65
CA LEU A 215 6.44 0.72 18.71
C LEU A 215 7.60 -0.03 19.35
N ALA A 216 7.95 -1.21 18.83
CA ALA A 216 9.12 -1.95 19.32
C ALA A 216 10.45 -1.15 19.21
N LEU A 217 10.49 -0.12 18.36
CA LEU A 217 11.64 0.77 18.14
C LEU A 217 11.22 2.24 18.21
N THR A 218 12.10 3.10 18.72
CA THR A 218 11.94 4.57 18.67
C THR A 218 12.53 5.10 17.36
N VAL A 219 11.80 4.92 16.26
CA VAL A 219 12.19 5.38 14.91
C VAL A 219 11.10 6.27 14.31
N PRO A 220 11.44 7.19 13.40
CA PRO A 220 10.43 7.91 12.62
C PRO A 220 9.55 6.94 11.82
N VAL A 221 8.25 7.24 11.84
CA VAL A 221 7.18 6.60 11.07
C VAL A 221 6.76 7.59 9.98
N VAL A 222 7.11 7.28 8.75
CA VAL A 222 6.65 8.00 7.56
C VAL A 222 5.29 7.44 7.18
N VAL A 223 4.25 8.26 7.20
CA VAL A 223 2.89 7.84 6.85
C VAL A 223 2.51 8.49 5.54
N GLY A 224 2.29 7.67 4.51
CA GLY A 224 2.03 8.14 3.16
C GLY A 224 0.87 7.43 2.48
N THR A 225 0.92 7.44 1.15
CA THR A 225 -0.01 6.70 0.30
C THR A 225 0.65 6.11 -0.93
N HIS A 226 0.07 5.00 -1.36
CA HIS A 226 0.41 4.30 -2.58
C HIS A 226 -0.87 4.05 -3.39
N ASP A 227 -0.90 4.53 -4.64
CA ASP A 227 -2.03 4.38 -5.57
C ASP A 227 -3.40 4.86 -5.05
N VAL A 228 -3.43 5.75 -4.05
CA VAL A 228 -4.66 6.34 -3.50
C VAL A 228 -4.51 7.81 -3.15
N GLY A 229 -5.59 8.56 -3.40
CA GLY A 229 -5.74 9.93 -2.95
C GLY A 229 -4.68 10.93 -3.44
N PRO A 230 -4.62 12.13 -2.85
CA PRO A 230 -3.54 13.07 -3.08
C PRO A 230 -2.22 12.55 -2.51
N TRP A 231 -1.10 12.93 -3.14
CA TRP A 231 0.22 12.70 -2.56
C TRP A 231 0.37 13.48 -1.24
N LEU A 232 0.52 12.74 -0.15
CA LEU A 232 0.82 13.27 1.18
C LEU A 232 1.75 12.28 1.86
N GLN A 233 2.83 12.80 2.43
CA GLN A 233 3.59 12.10 3.46
C GLN A 233 3.65 12.98 4.71
N THR A 234 3.48 12.34 5.87
CA THR A 234 3.66 12.91 7.20
C THR A 234 4.70 12.10 7.96
N VAL A 235 5.25 12.69 9.03
CA VAL A 235 6.24 12.02 9.87
C VAL A 235 5.82 12.11 11.33
N HIS A 236 5.79 10.94 11.97
CA HIS A 236 5.49 10.74 13.37
C HIS A 236 6.64 10.05 14.06
N VAL A 237 6.81 10.29 15.35
CA VAL A 237 7.78 9.56 16.18
C VAL A 237 7.00 9.05 17.38
N PRO A 238 7.03 7.75 17.68
CA PRO A 238 6.34 7.21 18.85
C PRO A 238 6.95 7.82 20.12
N ALA A 239 6.11 8.25 21.05
CA ALA A 239 6.58 8.84 22.31
C ALA A 239 7.16 7.79 23.28
N ARG A 240 6.89 6.51 23.03
CA ARG A 240 7.31 5.37 23.86
C ARG A 240 7.61 4.14 23.01
N VAL A 241 8.41 3.25 23.59
CA VAL A 241 8.61 1.90 23.07
C VAL A 241 7.47 1.02 23.58
N SER A 242 6.94 0.13 22.73
CA SER A 242 5.90 -0.84 23.14
C SER A 242 6.49 -1.89 24.09
N ASP A 243 5.69 -2.35 25.05
CA ASP A 243 6.06 -3.40 26.02
C ASP A 243 5.55 -4.80 25.61
N HIS A 244 5.29 -4.99 24.31
CA HIS A 244 4.61 -6.16 23.75
C HIS A 244 5.53 -7.37 23.49
N GLU A 245 6.67 -7.45 24.18
CA GLU A 245 7.71 -8.49 23.96
C GLU A 245 7.14 -9.91 23.97
N ALA A 246 6.24 -10.22 24.91
CA ALA A 246 5.62 -11.55 25.00
C ALA A 246 4.69 -11.88 23.81
N SER A 247 4.04 -10.88 23.20
CA SER A 247 3.24 -11.08 21.98
C SER A 247 4.15 -11.29 20.78
N THR A 248 5.17 -10.43 20.65
CA THR A 248 6.20 -10.51 19.62
C THR A 248 6.91 -11.86 19.60
N GLU A 249 7.40 -12.35 20.75
CA GLU A 249 8.06 -13.67 20.80
C GLU A 249 7.14 -14.82 20.41
N ARG A 250 5.85 -14.72 20.77
CA ARG A 250 4.87 -15.74 20.38
C ARG A 250 4.66 -15.76 18.87
N ILE A 251 4.47 -14.60 18.25
CA ILE A 251 4.33 -14.47 16.79
C ILE A 251 5.56 -15.03 16.09
N LEU A 252 6.76 -14.66 16.53
CA LEU A 252 8.01 -15.16 15.94
C LEU A 252 8.17 -16.67 16.13
N HIS A 253 7.80 -17.21 17.29
CA HIS A 253 7.78 -18.64 17.53
C HIS A 253 6.80 -19.36 16.61
N ASP A 254 5.57 -18.87 16.50
CA ASP A 254 4.52 -19.46 15.65
C ASP A 254 4.93 -19.41 14.18
N ARG A 255 5.49 -18.29 13.70
CA ARG A 255 6.07 -18.17 12.34
C ARG A 255 7.22 -19.14 12.12
N ALA A 256 8.08 -19.39 13.11
CA ALA A 256 9.16 -20.37 13.00
C ALA A 256 8.64 -21.82 12.90
N GLN A 257 7.52 -22.14 13.56
CA GLN A 257 6.89 -23.46 13.49
C GLN A 257 6.07 -23.66 12.21
N LEU A 258 5.29 -22.64 11.82
CA LEU A 258 4.35 -22.71 10.70
C LEU A 258 4.98 -22.33 9.36
N GLY A 259 6.05 -21.52 9.37
CA GLY A 259 6.74 -21.05 8.18
C GLY A 259 7.14 -22.15 7.20
N PRO A 260 7.77 -23.26 7.66
CA PRO A 260 8.10 -24.38 6.78
C PRO A 260 6.87 -25.02 6.12
N VAL A 261 5.75 -25.10 6.84
CA VAL A 261 4.49 -25.67 6.32
C VAL A 261 3.86 -24.74 5.30
N ALA A 262 3.79 -23.44 5.59
CA ALA A 262 3.28 -22.43 4.67
C ALA A 262 4.12 -22.35 3.39
N ARG A 263 5.46 -22.31 3.52
CA ARG A 263 6.38 -22.31 2.37
C ARG A 263 6.25 -23.58 1.53
N ALA A 264 6.05 -24.75 2.15
CA ALA A 264 5.80 -25.98 1.42
C ALA A 264 4.48 -25.93 0.62
N ALA A 265 3.40 -25.43 1.23
CA ALA A 265 2.12 -25.28 0.56
C ALA A 265 2.18 -24.31 -0.63
N GLU A 266 2.75 -23.10 -0.42
CA GLU A 266 2.95 -22.10 -1.49
C GLU A 266 3.84 -22.64 -2.62
N THR A 267 4.89 -23.41 -2.26
CA THR A 267 5.76 -24.05 -3.26
C THR A 267 4.99 -25.04 -4.11
N GLU A 268 4.09 -25.84 -3.53
CA GLU A 268 3.26 -26.76 -4.31
C GLU A 268 2.25 -26.04 -5.20
N GLU A 269 1.70 -24.89 -4.77
CA GLU A 269 0.84 -24.05 -5.59
C GLU A 269 1.60 -23.48 -6.80
N ILE A 270 2.78 -22.90 -6.59
CA ILE A 270 3.65 -22.42 -7.69
C ILE A 270 3.98 -23.58 -8.66
N VAL A 271 4.30 -24.76 -8.14
CA VAL A 271 4.58 -25.94 -8.96
C VAL A 271 3.35 -26.37 -9.77
N HIS A 272 2.16 -26.28 -9.18
CA HIS A 272 0.91 -26.55 -9.88
C HIS A 272 0.67 -25.54 -11.02
N GLU A 273 0.80 -24.24 -10.76
CA GLU A 273 0.67 -23.19 -11.79
C GLU A 273 1.68 -23.37 -12.93
N LEU A 274 2.93 -23.70 -12.63
CA LEU A 274 3.96 -23.95 -13.65
C LEU A 274 3.61 -25.17 -14.52
N ARG A 275 2.99 -26.21 -13.94
CA ARG A 275 2.50 -27.37 -14.69
C ARG A 275 1.34 -26.99 -15.60
N GLU A 276 0.36 -26.24 -15.09
CA GLU A 276 -0.76 -25.75 -15.90
C GLU A 276 -0.27 -24.88 -17.06
N LEU A 277 0.61 -23.91 -16.80
CA LEU A 277 1.20 -23.06 -17.84
C LEU A 277 1.94 -23.88 -18.89
N ARG A 278 2.71 -24.89 -18.47
CA ARG A 278 3.40 -25.78 -19.40
C ARG A 278 2.42 -26.57 -20.26
N ASP A 279 1.36 -27.10 -19.67
CA ASP A 279 0.33 -27.84 -20.39
C ASP A 279 -0.40 -26.94 -21.39
N THR A 280 -0.78 -25.72 -20.98
CA THR A 280 -1.33 -24.69 -21.88
C THR A 280 -0.39 -24.43 -23.06
N LEU A 281 0.90 -24.19 -22.81
CA LEU A 281 1.89 -23.98 -23.88
C LEU A 281 2.03 -25.17 -24.84
N ARG A 282 1.85 -26.40 -24.34
CA ARG A 282 1.89 -27.62 -25.16
C ARG A 282 0.62 -27.84 -25.97
N THR A 283 -0.53 -27.36 -25.49
CA THR A 283 -1.80 -27.43 -26.24
C THR A 283 -1.85 -26.46 -27.42
N TYR A 284 -1.08 -25.36 -27.39
CA TYR A 284 -0.85 -24.52 -28.56
C TYR A 284 -0.07 -25.30 -29.62
N GLY A 285 -0.81 -25.98 -30.51
CA GLY A 285 -0.27 -26.79 -31.59
C GLY A 285 0.71 -26.05 -32.49
N PHE A 286 1.39 -26.81 -33.36
CA PHE A 286 2.43 -26.30 -34.27
C PHE A 286 1.95 -25.12 -35.17
N PHE A 287 0.65 -25.06 -35.45
CA PHE A 287 0.03 -24.03 -36.29
C PHE A 287 -0.46 -22.79 -35.51
N SER A 288 -0.43 -22.83 -34.17
CA SER A 288 -0.90 -21.74 -33.29
C SER A 288 0.16 -20.65 -33.12
N ARG A 289 0.82 -20.20 -34.20
CA ARG A 289 1.83 -19.12 -34.18
C ARG A 289 1.18 -17.73 -34.10
N GLY A 290 0.14 -17.60 -33.29
CA GLY A 290 -0.60 -16.35 -33.10
C GLY A 290 0.00 -15.47 -32.01
N PRO A 291 -0.43 -14.19 -31.92
CA PRO A 291 -0.10 -13.27 -30.83
C PRO A 291 -0.38 -13.84 -29.44
N GLU A 292 -1.44 -14.64 -29.30
CA GLU A 292 -1.85 -15.28 -28.04
C GLU A 292 -0.79 -16.24 -27.50
N ARG A 293 -0.22 -17.09 -28.37
CA ARG A 293 0.85 -18.02 -27.97
C ARG A 293 2.07 -17.25 -27.49
N LYS A 294 2.45 -16.19 -28.20
CA LYS A 294 3.58 -15.35 -27.79
C LYS A 294 3.32 -14.70 -26.43
N ALA A 295 2.13 -14.15 -26.21
CA ALA A 295 1.75 -13.58 -24.92
C ALA A 295 1.80 -14.63 -23.78
N ALA A 296 1.35 -15.86 -24.04
CA ALA A 296 1.46 -16.95 -23.08
C ALA A 296 2.92 -17.38 -22.82
N GLU A 297 3.77 -17.43 -23.87
CA GLU A 297 5.20 -17.72 -23.75
C GLU A 297 5.93 -16.63 -22.94
N ASP A 298 5.63 -15.36 -23.21
CA ASP A 298 6.19 -14.20 -22.50
C ASP A 298 5.75 -14.20 -21.03
N PHE A 299 4.46 -14.46 -20.76
CA PHE A 299 3.93 -14.60 -19.40
C PHE A 299 4.59 -15.75 -18.63
N ALA A 300 4.68 -16.93 -19.24
CA ALA A 300 5.34 -18.08 -18.62
C ALA A 300 6.83 -17.82 -18.36
N ALA A 301 7.52 -17.16 -19.29
CA ALA A 301 8.93 -16.78 -19.11
C ALA A 301 9.10 -15.82 -17.92
N ALA A 302 8.23 -14.81 -17.79
CA ALA A 302 8.24 -13.88 -16.66
C ALA A 302 7.98 -14.61 -15.32
N LYS A 303 6.95 -15.47 -15.26
CA LYS A 303 6.62 -16.24 -14.05
C LYS A 303 7.76 -17.18 -13.63
N VAL A 304 8.36 -17.89 -14.58
CA VAL A 304 9.54 -18.74 -14.32
C VAL A 304 10.72 -17.91 -13.84
N ALA A 305 10.94 -16.73 -14.42
CA ALA A 305 12.04 -15.86 -14.03
C ALA A 305 11.91 -15.39 -12.58
N VAL A 306 10.73 -14.89 -12.21
CA VAL A 306 10.43 -14.50 -10.81
C VAL A 306 10.59 -15.69 -9.87
N THR A 307 10.06 -16.86 -10.24
CA THR A 307 10.14 -18.07 -9.40
C THR A 307 11.59 -18.52 -9.17
N CYS A 308 12.40 -18.56 -10.24
CA CYS A 308 13.81 -18.91 -10.14
C CYS A 308 14.61 -17.88 -9.35
N GLN A 309 14.36 -16.59 -9.57
CA GLN A 309 15.01 -15.50 -8.82
C GLN A 309 14.71 -15.63 -7.32
N ASN A 310 13.44 -15.81 -6.94
CA ASN A 310 13.03 -15.95 -5.54
C ASN A 310 13.59 -17.24 -4.90
N ALA A 311 13.84 -18.28 -5.69
CA ALA A 311 14.46 -19.51 -5.24
C ALA A 311 16.01 -19.49 -5.29
N GLY A 312 16.65 -18.39 -5.75
CA GLY A 312 18.10 -18.35 -5.93
C GLY A 312 18.62 -19.33 -6.99
N LEU A 313 17.79 -19.70 -7.97
CA LEU A 313 18.12 -20.62 -9.05
C LEU A 313 18.46 -19.86 -10.35
N PRO A 314 19.38 -20.39 -11.18
CA PRO A 314 19.60 -19.84 -12.50
C PRO A 314 18.36 -20.01 -13.39
N LEU A 315 18.16 -19.07 -14.31
CA LEU A 315 17.12 -19.19 -15.32
C LEU A 315 17.37 -20.43 -16.20
N PRO A 316 16.32 -21.19 -16.53
CA PRO A 316 16.48 -22.32 -17.44
C PRO A 316 16.85 -21.85 -18.86
N PRO A 317 17.61 -22.64 -19.62
CA PRO A 317 18.09 -22.25 -20.95
C PRO A 317 16.98 -22.21 -22.02
N ARG A 318 15.79 -22.73 -21.71
CA ARG A 318 14.65 -22.85 -22.64
C ARG A 318 13.33 -22.64 -21.90
N SER A 319 12.30 -22.23 -22.65
CA SER A 319 10.94 -22.10 -22.11
C SER A 319 10.40 -23.44 -21.62
N ILE A 320 9.61 -23.43 -20.54
CA ILE A 320 8.99 -24.63 -19.94
C ILE A 320 8.13 -25.43 -20.91
N GLY A 321 7.52 -24.77 -21.91
CA GLY A 321 6.76 -25.44 -22.98
C GLY A 321 7.63 -26.26 -23.94
N GLN A 322 8.91 -25.91 -24.05
CA GLN A 322 9.90 -26.58 -24.91
C GLN A 322 10.69 -27.68 -24.17
N MET A 323 10.61 -27.73 -22.85
CA MET A 323 11.32 -28.71 -22.03
C MET A 323 10.74 -30.13 -22.17
N GLY A 324 11.64 -31.11 -22.18
CA GLY A 324 11.25 -32.51 -21.98
C GLY A 324 10.64 -32.71 -20.59
N SER A 325 9.77 -33.71 -20.39
CA SER A 325 9.12 -33.93 -19.09
C SER A 325 10.12 -34.15 -17.96
N ARG A 326 11.22 -34.86 -18.22
CA ARG A 326 12.28 -35.04 -17.22
C ARG A 326 12.99 -33.73 -16.86
N GLU A 327 13.29 -32.89 -17.84
CA GLU A 327 13.96 -31.59 -17.65
C GLU A 327 13.07 -30.64 -16.84
N PHE A 328 11.77 -30.60 -17.16
CA PHE A 328 10.79 -29.81 -16.41
C PHE A 328 10.62 -30.29 -14.96
N GLU A 329 10.48 -31.61 -14.73
CA GLU A 329 10.36 -32.13 -13.35
C GLU A 329 11.65 -31.92 -12.54
N GLN A 330 12.82 -31.90 -13.18
CA GLN A 330 14.08 -31.51 -12.53
C GLN A 330 14.09 -30.04 -12.11
N LEU A 331 13.54 -29.13 -12.92
CA LEU A 331 13.36 -27.72 -12.56
C LEU A 331 12.43 -27.59 -11.35
N VAL A 332 11.26 -28.24 -11.39
CA VAL A 332 10.28 -28.27 -10.29
C VAL A 332 10.91 -28.77 -8.99
N GLU A 333 11.66 -29.88 -9.05
CA GLU A 333 12.32 -30.43 -7.88
C GLU A 333 13.42 -29.49 -7.34
N SER A 334 14.14 -28.82 -8.24
CA SER A 334 15.13 -27.82 -7.84
C SER A 334 14.48 -26.64 -7.11
N ILE A 335 13.30 -26.18 -7.57
CA ILE A 335 12.53 -25.13 -6.90
C ILE A 335 12.12 -25.57 -5.50
N ARG A 336 11.60 -26.80 -5.34
CA ARG A 336 11.23 -27.35 -4.03
C ARG A 336 12.39 -27.40 -3.06
N ILE A 337 13.53 -27.97 -3.50
CA ILE A 337 14.72 -28.10 -2.67
C ILE A 337 15.26 -26.73 -2.27
N ALA A 338 15.29 -25.78 -3.21
CA ALA A 338 15.79 -24.43 -2.95
C ALA A 338 14.90 -23.69 -1.94
N ARG A 339 13.57 -23.70 -2.15
CA ARG A 339 12.61 -23.02 -1.25
C ARG A 339 12.49 -23.68 0.12
N ALA A 340 12.73 -24.99 0.24
CA ALA A 340 12.77 -25.68 1.54
C ALA A 340 14.02 -25.33 2.39
N ARG A 341 15.07 -24.77 1.77
CA ARG A 341 16.30 -24.36 2.45
C ARG A 341 16.32 -22.89 2.89
N GLY A 342 15.46 -22.06 2.32
CA GLY A 342 15.21 -20.67 2.74
C GLY A 342 14.24 -20.60 3.90
#